data_AF-A0A7X3LYN6-F1
#
_entry.id   AF-A0A7X3LYN6-F1
#
_cell.length_a   1.000
_cell.length_b   1.000
_cell.length_c   1.000
_cell.angle_alpha   90.00
_cell.angle_beta   90.00
_cell.angle_gamma   90.00
#
_symmetry.space_group_name_H-M   'P 1'
#
loop_
_entity.id
_entity.type
_entity.pdbx_description
1 polymer ?
#
loop_
_entity_poly.entity_id
_entity_poly.type
_entity_poly.pdbx_seq_one_letter_code
_entity_poly.pdbx_strand_id
1 'polypeptide(L)' 'MFLVMAGVFFAVFVGNVFFVSVGGASPVGDVGELILLMFAAVSFVVAILRAESRREFERVNSKNR' A
#
# COMPACT_ATOMS: atom_id res chain seq x y z
N MET A 1 -4.50 -9.16 3.35
CA MET A 1 -3.85 -9.48 2.05
C MET A 1 -3.45 -8.20 1.31
N PHE A 2 -4.38 -7.34 0.89
CA PHE A 2 -4.02 -6.05 0.25
C PHE A 2 -3.15 -5.13 1.12
N LEU A 3 -3.40 -5.09 2.43
CA LEU A 3 -2.58 -4.32 3.37
C LEU A 3 -1.12 -4.82 3.46
N VAL A 4 -0.92 -6.14 3.33
CA VAL A 4 0.42 -6.75 3.29
C VAL A 4 1.12 -6.38 1.97
N MET A 5 0.42 -6.45 0.84
CA MET A 5 0.96 -6.01 -0.45
C MET A 5 1.36 -4.53 -0.43
N ALA A 6 0.52 -3.66 0.13
CA ALA A 6 0.84 -2.24 0.30
C ALA A 6 2.12 -2.05 1.12
N GLY A 7 2.25 -2.78 2.23
CA GLY A 7 3.45 -2.77 3.05
C GLY A 7 4.70 -3.23 2.30
N VAL A 8 4.59 -4.29 1.48
CA VAL A 8 5.71 -4.77 0.65
C VAL A 8 6.12 -3.74 -0.40
N PHE A 9 5.17 -3.18 -1.16
CA PHE A 9 5.50 -2.14 -2.14
C PHE A 9 6.14 -0.91 -1.51
N PHE A 10 5.62 -0.49 -0.35
CA PHE A 10 6.20 0.62 0.39
C PHE A 10 7.62 0.30 0.90
N ALA A 11 7.86 -0.90 1.42
CA ALA A 11 9.18 -1.32 1.87
C ALA A 11 10.21 -1.35 0.71
N VAL A 12 9.81 -1.82 -0.47
CA VAL A 12 10.66 -1.78 -1.67
C VAL A 12 11.00 -0.34 -2.05
N PHE A 13 10.01 0.56 -2.03
CA PHE A 13 10.23 1.99 -2.30
C PHE A 13 11.23 2.61 -1.31
N VAL A 14 11.02 2.41 0.00
CA VAL A 14 11.92 2.93 1.04
C VAL A 14 13.32 2.36 0.89
N GLY A 15 13.44 1.07 0.56
CA GLY A 15 14.73 0.42 0.29
C GLY A 15 15.46 1.06 -0.90
N ASN A 16 14.75 1.35 -1.99
CA ASN A 16 15.33 2.01 -3.16
C ASN A 16 15.80 3.43 -2.82
N VAL A 17 14.96 4.23 -2.15
CA VAL A 17 15.30 5.59 -1.70
C VAL A 17 16.51 5.59 -0.78
N PHE A 18 16.58 4.64 0.16
CA PHE A 18 17.72 4.51 1.06
C PHE A 18 19.01 4.14 0.31
N PHE A 19 18.93 3.24 -0.66
CA PHE A 19 20.08 2.85 -1.48
C PHE A 19 20.58 4.01 -2.36
N VAL A 20 19.66 4.77 -2.94
CA VAL A 20 19.99 5.95 -3.75
C VAL A 20 20.58 7.07 -2.88
N SER A 21 20.06 7.28 -1.67
CA SER A 21 20.52 8.37 -0.79
C SER A 21 21.96 8.18 -0.31
N VAL A 22 22.45 6.93 -0.22
CA VAL A 22 23.84 6.63 0.13
C VAL A 22 24.81 6.70 -1.07
N GLY A 23 24.35 7.19 -2.23
CA GLY A 23 25.16 7.34 -3.44
C GLY A 23 25.11 6.14 -4.39
N GLY A 24 24.20 5.20 -4.17
CA GLY A 24 23.92 4.12 -5.12
C GLY A 24 23.26 4.64 -6.39
N ALA A 25 23.60 4.07 -7.55
CA ALA A 25 22.85 4.31 -8.77
C ALA A 25 21.46 3.66 -8.64
N SER A 26 20.39 4.41 -8.94
CA SER A 26 19.04 3.88 -8.80
C SER A 26 18.77 2.76 -9.81
N PRO A 27 18.46 1.53 -9.36
CA PRO A 27 18.06 0.45 -10.26
C PRO A 27 16.65 0.68 -10.83
N VAL A 28 15.83 1.47 -10.14
CA VAL A 28 14.46 1.83 -10.53
C VAL A 28 14.43 3.36 -10.63
N GLY A 29 14.58 3.92 -11.82
CA GLY A 29 14.56 5.38 -12.01
C GLY A 29 13.25 6.03 -11.53
N ASP A 30 13.22 7.36 -11.42
CA ASP A 30 12.15 8.14 -10.78
C ASP A 30 10.72 7.74 -11.22
N VAL A 31 10.52 7.48 -12.52
CA VAL A 31 9.20 7.06 -13.04
C VAL A 31 8.77 5.71 -12.47
N GLY A 32 9.70 4.77 -12.32
CA GLY A 32 9.43 3.45 -11.72
C GLY A 32 9.09 3.54 -10.24
N GLU A 33 9.75 4.43 -9.50
CA GLU A 33 9.44 4.69 -8.09
C GLU A 33 8.03 5.26 -7.92
N LEU A 34 7.64 6.22 -8.77
CA LEU A 34 6.30 6.81 -8.77
C LEU A 34 5.21 5.77 -9.07
N ILE A 35 5.46 4.87 -10.02
CA ILE A 35 4.54 3.76 -10.34
C ILE A 35 4.44 2.79 -9.16
N LEU A 36 5.56 2.45 -8.51
CA LEU A 36 5.57 1.58 -7.33
C LEU A 36 4.76 2.19 -6.17
N LEU A 37 4.94 3.48 -5.90
CA LEU A 37 4.16 4.25 -4.92
C LEU A 37 2.67 4.26 -5.26
N MET A 38 2.31 4.40 -6.54
CA MET A 38 0.93 4.32 -7.00
C MET A 38 0.31 2.95 -6.67
N PHE A 39 1.01 1.85 -6.94
CA PHE A 39 0.53 0.51 -6.57
C PHE A 39 0.41 0.32 -5.06
N ALA A 40 1.36 0.85 -4.28
CA ALA A 40 1.28 0.86 -2.82
C ALA A 40 0.02 1.60 -2.33
N ALA A 41 -0.22 2.80 -2.85
CA ALA A 41 -1.36 3.63 -2.50
C ALA A 41 -2.70 2.97 -2.87
N VAL A 42 -2.84 2.47 -4.09
CA VAL A 42 -4.06 1.76 -4.53
C VAL A 42 -4.31 0.53 -3.68
N SER A 43 -3.28 -0.28 -3.41
CA SER A 43 -3.40 -1.47 -2.56
C SER A 43 -3.83 -1.11 -1.14
N PHE A 44 -3.29 -0.01 -0.59
CA PHE A 44 -3.65 0.49 0.73
C PHE A 44 -5.11 0.96 0.78
N VAL A 45 -5.55 1.78 -0.19
CA VAL A 45 -6.94 2.26 -0.27
C VAL A 45 -7.92 1.08 -0.37
N VAL A 46 -7.65 0.10 -1.24
CA VAL A 46 -8.47 -1.12 -1.36
C VAL A 46 -8.52 -1.90 -0.05
N ALA A 47 -7.40 -1.98 0.68
CA ALA A 47 -7.37 -2.65 1.97
C ALA A 47 -8.28 -1.96 2.99
N ILE A 48 -8.25 -0.63 3.06
CA ILE A 48 -9.08 0.16 3.97
C ILE A 48 -10.55 0.06 3.59
N LEU A 49 -10.92 0.30 2.33
CA LEU A 49 -12.32 0.21 1.88
C LEU A 49 -12.92 -1.18 2.17
N ARG A 50 -12.14 -2.25 1.99
CA ARG A 50 -12.59 -3.61 2.33
C ARG A 50 -12.74 -3.84 3.83
N ALA A 51 -11.89 -3.22 4.65
CA ALA A 51 -12.00 -3.28 6.10
C ALA A 51 -13.23 -2.50 6.61
N GLU A 52 -13.49 -1.33 6.05
CA GLU A 52 -14.67 -0.52 6.36
C GLU A 52 -15.96 -1.20 5.92
N SER A 53 -16.02 -1.72 4.70
CA SER A 53 -17.18 -2.46 4.19
C SER A 53 -17.55 -3.64 5.08
N ARG A 54 -16.55 -4.38 5.59
CA ARG A 54 -16.77 -5.47 6.55
C ARG A 54 -17.36 -4.97 7.87
N ARG A 55 -16.81 -3.89 8.43
CA ARG A 55 -17.29 -3.31 9.69
C ARG A 55 -18.72 -2.78 9.56
N GLU A 56 -19.05 -2.16 8.44
CA GLU A 56 -20.40 -1.66 8.19
C GLU A 56 -21.40 -2.80 8.03
N PHE A 57 -21.03 -3.87 7.34
CA PHE A 57 -21.88 -5.08 7.24
C PHE A 57 -22.16 -5.70 8.62
N GLU A 58 -21.13 -5.82 9.47
CA GLU A 58 -21.28 -6.32 10.84
C GLU A 58 -22.17 -5.40 11.70
N ARG A 59 -22.03 -4.08 11.55
CA ARG A 59 -22.86 -3.09 12.25
C ARG A 59 -24.33 -3.19 11.85
N VAL A 60 -24.64 -3.28 10.55
CA VAL A 60 -26.03 -3.40 10.06
C VAL A 60 -26.67 -4.69 10.56
N ASN A 61 -25.95 -5.82 10.52
CA ASN A 61 -26.47 -7.11 10.98
C ASN A 61 -26.70 -7.14 12.50
N SER A 62 -25.91 -6.40 13.29
CA SER A 62 -26.13 -6.26 14.74
C SER A 62 -27.37 -5.46 15.10
N LYS A 63 -27.84 -4.55 14.23
CA LYS A 63 -29.03 -3.71 14.50
C LYS A 63 -30.35 -4.42 14.17
N ASN A 64 -30.29 -5.43 13.30
CA ASN A 64 -31.45 -6.24 12.88
C ASN A 64 -31.69 -7.48 13.76
N ARG A 65 -30.84 -7.73 14.77
CA ARG A 65 -31.02 -8.77 15.79
C ARG A 65 -31.49 -8.14 17.10
#